data_AF-A0A6J7HD71-F1
#
_entry.id   AF-A0A6J7HD71-F1
#
_cell.length_a   1.000
_cell.length_b   1.000
_cell.length_c   1.000
_cell.angle_alpha   90.00
_cell.angle_beta   90.00
_cell.angle_gamma   90.00
#
_symmetry.space_group_name_H-M   'P 1'
#
loop_
_entity.id
_entity.type
_entity.pdbx_description
1 polymer ?
#
loop_
_entity_poly.entity_id
_entity_poly.type
_entity_poly.pdbx_seq_one_letter_code
_entity_poly.pdbx_strand_id
1 'polypeptide(L)'
;MGIAQQVLVAGALLAGGVAASALAMHMRVPALLLFLGIGIVIGSEVTGWVPFSDYRLAKNIGIVALALILFDGGLRAGWHEIRPVIGVSLSLAIVGTLVTAAITGFVAAPLLGPACCRACASREPACTLRRPSRSRR
;
A
#
# COMPACT_ATOMS: atom_id res chain seq x y z
N MET A 1 33.02 -9.69 -32.48
CA MET A 1 32.86 -10.44 -31.21
C MET A 1 32.41 -11.86 -31.52
N GLY A 2 33.07 -12.89 -30.97
CA GLY A 2 32.74 -14.29 -31.24
C GLY A 2 31.60 -14.84 -30.36
N ILE A 3 30.88 -15.84 -30.87
CA ILE A 3 29.79 -16.54 -30.18
C ILE A 3 30.18 -17.06 -28.79
N ALA A 4 31.44 -17.49 -28.60
CA ALA A 4 31.93 -17.98 -27.31
C ALA A 4 31.92 -16.89 -26.22
N GLN A 5 32.27 -15.65 -26.57
CA GLN A 5 32.24 -14.53 -25.63
C GLN A 5 30.81 -14.14 -25.25
N GLN A 6 29.86 -14.23 -26.19
CA GLN A 6 28.44 -13.95 -25.92
C GLN A 6 27.83 -14.97 -24.97
N VAL A 7 28.16 -16.26 -25.12
CA VAL A 7 27.68 -17.33 -24.24
C VAL A 7 28.26 -17.19 -22.84
N LEU A 8 29.55 -16.82 -22.70
CA LEU A 8 30.18 -16.60 -21.40
C LEU A 8 29.55 -15.42 -20.65
N VAL A 9 29.30 -14.31 -21.36
CA VAL A 9 28.62 -13.13 -20.81
C VAL A 9 27.18 -13.46 -20.42
N ALA A 10 26.43 -14.18 -21.27
CA ALA A 10 25.07 -14.60 -20.94
C ALA A 10 25.02 -15.54 -19.72
N GLY A 11 25.93 -16.51 -19.63
CA GLY A 11 26.05 -17.41 -18.48
C GLY A 11 26.40 -16.66 -17.18
N ALA A 12 27.33 -15.70 -17.24
CA ALA A 12 27.67 -14.86 -16.09
C ALA A 12 26.50 -13.97 -15.65
N LEU A 13 25.75 -13.38 -16.59
CA LEU A 13 24.53 -12.62 -16.29
C LEU A 13 23.46 -13.51 -15.64
N LEU A 14 23.25 -14.71 -16.16
CA LEU A 14 22.27 -15.66 -15.60
C LEU A 14 22.67 -16.11 -14.19
N ALA A 15 23.95 -16.45 -13.97
CA ALA A 15 24.47 -16.81 -12.66
C ALA A 15 24.32 -15.66 -11.66
N GLY A 16 24.63 -14.42 -12.09
CA GLY A 16 24.42 -13.21 -11.29
C GLY A 16 22.94 -12.99 -10.96
N GLY A 17 22.04 -13.20 -11.92
CA GLY A 17 20.59 -13.08 -11.72
C GLY A 17 20.02 -14.10 -10.74
N VAL A 18 20.47 -15.35 -10.80
CA VAL A 18 20.07 -16.40 -9.84
C VAL A 18 20.63 -16.08 -8.45
N ALA A 19 21.88 -15.64 -8.34
CA ALA A 19 22.47 -15.22 -7.06
C ALA A 19 21.72 -14.03 -6.44
N ALA A 20 21.38 -13.02 -7.25
CA ALA A 20 20.57 -11.89 -6.83
C ALA A 20 19.16 -12.30 -6.39
N SER A 21 18.53 -13.25 -7.10
CA SER A 21 17.21 -13.78 -6.75
C SER A 21 17.24 -14.57 -5.44
N ALA A 22 18.29 -15.36 -5.22
CA ALA A 22 18.51 -16.06 -3.95
C ALA A 22 18.73 -15.07 -2.79
N LEU A 23 19.47 -13.99 -3.03
CA LEU A 23 19.69 -12.94 -2.03
C LEU A 23 18.39 -12.15 -1.73
N ALA A 24 17.57 -11.91 -2.75
CA ALA A 24 16.25 -11.29 -2.61
C ALA A 24 15.29 -12.16 -1.77
N MET A 25 15.38 -13.50 -1.87
CA MET A 25 14.63 -14.40 -0.99
C MET A 25 15.10 -14.33 0.47
N HIS A 26 16.36 -13.93 0.71
CA HIS A 26 16.89 -13.80 2.07
C HIS A 26 16.52 -12.47 2.73
N MET A 27 16.30 -11.42 1.94
CA MET A 27 15.63 -10.18 2.36
C MET A 27 14.14 -10.46 2.61
N ARG A 28 13.83 -11.27 3.63
CA ARG A 28 12.49 -11.47 4.20
C ARG A 28 11.92 -10.21 4.85
N VAL A 29 12.59 -9.06 4.74
CA VAL A 29 11.99 -7.79 5.08
C VAL A 29 10.81 -7.61 4.13
N PRO A 30 9.57 -7.52 4.63
CA PRO A 30 8.42 -7.27 3.76
C PRO A 30 8.76 -6.06 2.90
N ALA A 31 8.65 -6.15 1.58
CA ALA A 31 8.94 -5.03 0.69
C ALA A 31 8.21 -3.74 1.13
N LEU A 32 7.06 -3.94 1.78
CA LEU A 32 6.28 -2.91 2.48
C LEU A 32 7.04 -2.16 3.58
N LEU A 33 7.81 -2.86 4.43
CA LEU A 33 8.65 -2.25 5.47
C LEU A 33 9.77 -1.41 4.86
N LEU A 34 10.36 -1.88 3.76
CA LEU A 34 11.41 -1.14 3.06
C LEU A 34 10.84 0.13 2.43
N PHE A 35 9.68 0.03 1.75
CA PHE A 35 9.01 1.17 1.15
C PHE A 35 8.54 2.19 2.21
N LEU A 36 8.07 1.70 3.36
CA LEU A 36 7.70 2.52 4.51
C LEU A 36 8.92 3.24 5.10
N GLY A 37 10.02 2.52 5.33
CA GLY A 37 11.26 3.11 5.85
C GLY A 37 11.83 4.18 4.93
N ILE A 38 11.89 3.90 3.62
CA ILE A 38 12.31 4.86 2.60
C ILE A 38 11.37 6.08 2.60
N GLY A 39 10.05 5.86 2.67
CA GLY A 39 9.06 6.94 2.74
C GLY A 39 9.24 7.85 3.96
N ILE A 40 9.53 7.27 5.12
CA ILE A 40 9.82 8.02 6.35
C ILE A 40 11.11 8.83 6.20
N VAL A 41 12.18 8.24 5.65
CA VAL A 41 13.45 8.93 5.44
C VAL A 41 13.30 10.08 4.44
N ILE A 42 12.64 9.86 3.31
CA ILE A 42 12.46 10.90 2.28
C ILE A 42 11.49 12.00 2.74
N GLY A 43 10.63 11.70 3.70
CA GLY A 43 9.66 12.64 4.28
C GLY A 43 10.30 13.94 4.79
N SER A 44 9.47 14.98 4.89
CA SER A 44 9.92 16.31 5.30
C SER A 44 10.54 16.35 6.70
N GLU A 45 10.17 15.41 7.58
CA GLU A 45 10.65 15.36 8.97
C GLU A 45 12.10 14.87 9.08
N VAL A 46 12.58 14.07 8.13
CA VAL A 46 13.93 13.50 8.16
C VAL A 46 14.86 14.18 7.17
N THR A 47 14.50 14.19 5.87
CA THR A 47 15.40 14.75 4.85
C THR A 47 14.94 16.14 4.39
N GLY A 48 13.65 16.49 4.50
CA GLY A 48 13.15 17.83 4.15
C GLY A 48 12.91 18.06 2.65
N TRP A 49 12.97 17.01 1.82
CA TRP A 49 12.99 17.14 0.35
C TRP A 49 11.61 17.39 -0.27
N VAL A 50 10.54 16.94 0.39
CA VAL A 50 9.17 17.08 -0.12
C VAL A 50 8.36 17.95 0.85
N PRO A 51 7.98 19.18 0.48
CA PRO A 51 7.07 19.97 1.29
C PRO A 51 5.67 19.33 1.27
N PHE A 52 5.18 18.86 2.43
CA PHE A 52 3.83 18.28 2.57
C PHE A 52 2.69 19.33 2.48
N SER A 53 2.93 20.49 1.88
CA SER A 53 1.89 21.49 1.62
C SER A 53 0.88 21.03 0.58
N ASP A 54 1.30 20.21 -0.39
CA ASP A 54 0.50 19.82 -1.54
C ASP A 54 -0.03 18.37 -1.45
N TYR A 55 -1.09 18.20 -0.66
CA TYR A 55 -1.85 16.94 -0.59
C TYR A 55 -2.32 16.44 -1.96
N ARG A 56 -2.56 17.34 -2.92
CA ARG A 56 -3.00 16.96 -4.27
C ARG A 56 -1.92 16.19 -5.03
N LEU A 57 -0.66 16.59 -4.92
CA LEU A 57 0.44 15.93 -5.60
C LEU A 57 0.66 14.53 -5.02
N ALA A 58 0.71 14.41 -3.68
CA ALA A 58 0.84 13.14 -2.99
C ALA A 58 -0.29 12.16 -3.35
N LYS A 59 -1.54 12.64 -3.38
CA LYS A 59 -2.70 11.82 -3.78
C LYS A 59 -2.60 11.33 -5.22
N ASN A 60 -2.23 12.20 -6.16
CA ASN A 60 -2.14 11.83 -7.57
C ASN A 60 -1.07 10.75 -7.79
N ILE A 61 0.12 10.94 -7.21
CA ILE A 61 1.21 9.95 -7.28
C ILE A 61 0.77 8.64 -6.62
N GLY A 62 0.13 8.70 -5.45
CA GLY A 62 -0.37 7.52 -4.74
C GLY A 62 -1.40 6.73 -5.55
N ILE A 63 -2.34 7.40 -6.23
CA ILE A 63 -3.34 6.74 -7.10
C ILE A 63 -2.65 6.03 -8.27
N VAL A 64 -1.71 6.70 -8.95
CA VAL A 64 -0.97 6.11 -10.06
C VAL A 64 -0.15 4.90 -9.59
N ALA A 65 0.57 5.04 -8.47
CA ALA A 65 1.35 3.95 -7.88
C ALA A 65 0.46 2.76 -7.47
N LEU A 66 -0.68 3.02 -6.81
CA LEU A 66 -1.62 1.99 -6.39
C LEU A 66 -2.20 1.25 -7.60
N ALA A 67 -2.55 1.97 -8.67
CA ALA A 67 -3.03 1.37 -9.91
C ALA A 67 -1.98 0.46 -10.54
N LEU A 68 -0.71 0.89 -10.61
CA LEU A 68 0.38 0.09 -11.16
C LEU A 68 0.66 -1.17 -10.32
N ILE A 69 0.70 -1.04 -8.98
CA ILE A 69 0.92 -2.18 -8.08
C ILE A 69 -0.22 -3.20 -8.20
N LEU A 70 -1.47 -2.75 -8.23
CA LEU A 70 -2.62 -3.63 -8.37
C LEU A 70 -2.65 -4.31 -9.75
N PHE A 71 -2.24 -3.59 -10.79
CA PHE A 71 -2.14 -4.12 -12.15
C PHE A 71 -1.06 -5.20 -12.26
N ASP A 72 0.13 -4.99 -11.70
CA ASP A 72 1.21 -5.99 -11.69
C ASP A 72 0.79 -7.26 -10.92
N GLY A 73 0.16 -7.10 -9.76
CA GLY A 73 -0.38 -8.22 -8.98
C GLY A 73 -1.48 -8.99 -9.73
N GLY A 74 -2.32 -8.30 -10.49
CA GLY A 74 -3.37 -8.90 -11.31
C GLY A 74 -2.81 -9.67 -12.52
N LEU A 75 -1.77 -9.15 -13.18
CA LEU A 75 -1.11 -9.81 -14.33
C LEU A 75 -0.34 -11.07 -13.93
N ARG A 76 0.24 -11.09 -12.72
CA ARG A 76 0.94 -12.26 -12.17
C ARG A 76 -0.01 -13.40 -11.79
N ALA A 77 -1.28 -13.10 -11.55
CA ALA A 77 -2.26 -14.10 -11.17
C ALA A 77 -2.71 -14.90 -12.41
N GLY A 78 -2.45 -16.21 -12.42
CA GLY A 78 -2.81 -17.07 -13.55
C GLY A 78 -4.33 -17.25 -13.66
N TRP A 79 -4.88 -17.05 -14.86
CA TRP A 79 -6.33 -17.17 -15.11
C TRP A 79 -6.90 -18.54 -14.70
N HIS A 80 -6.10 -19.59 -14.81
CA HIS A 80 -6.47 -20.96 -14.41
C HIS A 80 -6.60 -21.13 -12.90
N GLU A 81 -5.77 -20.41 -12.12
CA GLU A 81 -5.74 -20.50 -10.66
C GLU A 81 -6.81 -19.61 -10.01
N ILE A 82 -7.11 -18.47 -10.63
CA ILE A 82 -8.13 -17.53 -10.14
C ILE A 82 -9.54 -18.10 -10.36
N ARG A 83 -9.83 -18.65 -11.55
CA ARG A 83 -11.17 -19.08 -11.97
C ARG A 83 -11.95 -19.91 -10.93
N PRO A 84 -11.39 -20.93 -10.25
CA PRO A 84 -12.13 -21.71 -9.26
C PRO A 84 -12.46 -20.93 -7.98
N VAL A 85 -11.74 -19.86 -7.65
CA VAL A 85 -11.87 -19.15 -6.36
C VAL A 85 -12.52 -17.77 -6.45
N ILE A 86 -12.87 -17.28 -7.65
CA ILE A 86 -13.47 -15.94 -7.85
C ILE A 86 -14.68 -15.70 -6.93
N GLY A 87 -15.58 -16.67 -6.81
CA GLY A 87 -16.78 -16.53 -5.98
C GLY A 87 -16.47 -16.34 -4.49
N VAL A 88 -15.52 -17.11 -3.97
CA VAL A 88 -15.07 -17.00 -2.57
C VAL A 88 -14.35 -15.69 -2.35
N SER A 89 -13.43 -15.31 -3.23
CA SER A 89 -12.68 -14.06 -3.15
C SER A 89 -13.59 -12.84 -3.16
N LEU A 90 -14.62 -12.84 -4.00
CA LEU A 90 -15.56 -11.72 -4.10
C LEU A 90 -16.45 -11.62 -2.87
N SER A 91 -16.92 -12.76 -2.35
CA SER A 91 -17.68 -12.81 -1.09
C SER A 91 -16.85 -12.31 0.09
N LEU A 92 -15.59 -12.75 0.19
CA LEU A 92 -14.69 -12.33 1.26
C LEU A 92 -14.33 -10.85 1.15
N ALA A 93 -14.14 -10.33 -0.07
CA ALA A 93 -13.86 -8.92 -0.33
C ALA A 93 -15.05 -8.01 0.01
N ILE A 94 -16.29 -8.44 -0.24
CA ILE A 94 -17.49 -7.64 0.03
C ILE A 94 -17.94 -7.86 1.48
N VAL A 95 -18.33 -9.09 1.81
CA VAL A 95 -18.92 -9.43 3.12
C VAL A 95 -17.88 -9.31 4.22
N GLY A 96 -16.68 -9.86 4.02
CA GLY A 96 -15.61 -9.80 5.01
C GLY A 96 -15.16 -8.37 5.33
N THR A 97 -14.99 -7.54 4.31
CA THR A 97 -14.64 -6.13 4.50
C THR A 97 -15.76 -5.35 5.19
N LEU A 98 -17.02 -5.58 4.82
CA LEU A 98 -18.16 -4.88 5.41
C LEU A 98 -18.34 -5.23 6.89
N VAL A 99 -18.19 -6.51 7.25
CA VAL A 99 -18.21 -6.98 8.64
C VAL A 99 -17.03 -6.39 9.43
N THR A 100 -15.81 -6.44 8.87
CA THR A 100 -14.62 -5.90 9.54
C THR A 100 -14.73 -4.39 9.74
N ALA A 101 -15.22 -3.65 8.74
CA ALA A 101 -15.46 -2.21 8.84
C ALA A 101 -16.52 -1.88 9.88
N ALA A 102 -17.61 -2.66 9.95
CA ALA A 102 -18.66 -2.47 10.94
C ALA A 102 -18.17 -2.71 12.37
N ILE A 103 -17.44 -3.81 12.61
CA ILE A 103 -16.87 -4.14 13.92
C ILE A 103 -15.84 -3.08 14.33
N THR A 104 -14.91 -2.73 13.43
CA THR A 104 -13.88 -1.72 13.71
C THR A 104 -14.51 -0.36 13.99
N GLY A 105 -15.51 0.05 13.21
CA GLY A 105 -16.25 1.29 13.43
C GLY A 105 -17.01 1.29 14.75
N PHE A 106 -17.65 0.18 15.12
CA PHE A 106 -18.37 0.04 16.38
C PHE A 106 -17.44 0.12 17.60
N VAL A 107 -16.26 -0.49 17.53
CA VAL A 107 -15.25 -0.42 18.60
C VAL A 107 -14.59 0.96 18.66
N ALA A 108 -14.30 1.58 17.51
CA ALA A 108 -13.66 2.90 17.46
C ALA A 108 -14.59 4.04 17.90
N ALA A 109 -15.90 3.95 17.65
CA ALA A 109 -16.88 4.99 17.97
C ALA A 109 -16.91 5.42 19.46
N PRO A 110 -16.91 4.51 20.46
CA PRO A 110 -16.81 4.89 21.86
C PRO A 110 -15.43 5.42 22.26
N LEU A 111 -14.34 4.94 21.63
CA LEU A 111 -12.98 5.43 21.92
C LEU A 111 -12.72 6.85 21.38
N LEU A 112 -13.28 7.21 20.22
CA LEU A 112 -13.07 8.52 19.56
C LEU A 112 -14.24 9.52 19.75
N GLY A 113 -15.37 9.07 20.30
CA GLY A 113 -16.58 9.86 20.54
C GLY A 113 -17.64 9.75 19.43
N PRO A 114 -18.96 9.85 19.75
CA PRO A 114 -20.07 9.56 18.83
C PRO A 114 -20.23 10.54 17.65
N ALA A 115 -19.39 11.58 17.57
CA ALA A 115 -19.38 12.57 16.49
C ALA A 115 -18.69 12.06 15.21
N CYS A 116 -17.72 11.15 15.31
CA CYS A 116 -16.96 10.65 14.16
C CYS A 116 -17.78 9.67 13.29
N CYS A 117 -18.64 8.85 13.92
CA CYS A 117 -19.48 7.89 13.22
C CYS A 117 -20.55 8.57 12.33
N ARG A 118 -21.05 9.75 12.73
CA ARG A 118 -21.96 10.57 11.91
C ARG A 118 -21.26 11.23 10.73
N ALA A 119 -19.99 11.60 10.89
CA ALA A 119 -19.19 12.22 9.85
C ALA A 119 -18.70 11.22 8.78
N CYS A 120 -18.44 9.96 9.11
CA CYS A 120 -18.10 8.94 8.11
C CYS A 120 -19.29 8.56 7.19
N ALA A 121 -20.53 8.75 7.64
CA ALA A 121 -21.72 8.48 6.83
C ALA A 121 -21.98 9.58 5.78
N SER A 122 -21.57 10.81 6.06
CA SER A 122 -21.60 11.95 5.12
C SER A 122 -20.23 12.05 4.43
N ARG A 123 -20.13 11.75 3.13
CA ARG A 123 -18.91 11.74 2.28
C ARG A 123 -18.07 13.05 2.22
N GLU A 124 -17.83 13.74 3.32
CA GLU A 124 -17.04 14.97 3.38
C GLU A 124 -15.63 14.70 3.96
N PRO A 125 -14.55 15.05 3.25
CA PRO A 125 -13.18 14.83 3.70
C PRO A 125 -12.70 15.85 4.77
N ALA A 126 -13.60 16.67 5.31
CA ALA A 126 -13.25 17.78 6.20
C ALA A 126 -13.57 17.45 7.67
N CYS A 127 -12.90 16.45 8.24
CA CYS A 127 -12.78 16.34 9.70
C CYS A 127 -11.72 17.34 10.18
N THR A 128 -12.00 18.64 9.96
CA THR A 128 -11.20 19.75 10.46
C THR A 128 -11.42 19.83 11.96
N LEU A 129 -10.54 19.19 12.71
CA LEU A 129 -10.15 19.46 14.09
C LEU A 129 -11.08 20.42 14.88
N ARG A 130 -12.32 20.00 15.18
CA ARG A 130 -13.16 20.73 16.15
C ARG A 130 -12.65 20.37 17.54
N ARG A 131 -11.50 20.94 17.93
CA ARG A 131 -11.15 21.03 19.36
C ARG A 131 -12.33 21.71 20.06
N PRO A 132 -12.99 21.06 21.04
CA PRO A 132 -13.78 21.82 21.99
C PRO A 132 -12.75 22.49 22.90
N SER A 133 -12.39 23.74 22.60
CA SER A 133 -11.85 24.64 23.62
C SER A 133 -12.95 24.85 24.65
N ARG A 134 -13.03 23.90 25.59
CA ARG A 134 -13.82 24.03 26.82
C ARG A 134 -13.08 25.04 27.70
N SER A 135 -13.22 26.31 27.34
CA SER A 135 -12.70 27.49 28.02
C SER A 135 -13.72 28.61 27.89
N ARG A 136 -14.68 28.61 28.81
CA ARG A 136 -15.38 29.80 29.32
C ARG A 136 -16.07 29.41 30.65
N ARG A 137 -15.28 29.44 31.71
CA ARG A 137 -15.65 30.21 32.91
C ARG A 137 -15.13 31.63 32.69
#